data_AF-A0A961I9D6-F1
#
_entry.id   AF-A0A961I9D6-F1
#
_cell.length_a   1.000
_cell.length_b   1.000
_cell.length_c   1.000
_cell.angle_alpha   90.00
_cell.angle_beta   90.00
_cell.angle_gamma   90.00
#
_symmetry.space_group_name_H-M   'P 1'
#
loop_
_entity.id
_entity.type
_entity.pdbx_description
1 polymer ?
#
loop_
_entity_poly.entity_id
_entity_poly.type
_entity_poly.pdbx_seq_one_letter_code
_entity_poly.pdbx_strand_id
1 'polypeptide(L)'
;MKRAPRSRQRHDLYAKYHDYDSEISDLLGECGNKGLPLTMRSVFYPIFGERVWGWPGHVIDILAVFATIFGLATSLGFGAKQATAGLHFLFGIDNGITTMLVLILIITAIATISVVAGVEKGVKLLSQANMMLAFALLLFVILAGPTWQIISGFFGNLGAYARDLIPLSNPFGRTDDNFRQGWTAFYWAWWISWSPFVGMFIARVSRGRTVREFLTAVLIVPSLISVLWMTALGGTAISEYTAGFRGVADAALELKLFEMLAQLPLHQISS
;
A
#
# COMPACT_ATOMS: atom_id res chain seq x y z
N MET A 1 -22.83 -32.79 28.27
CA MET A 1 -22.56 -32.28 26.91
C MET A 1 -21.11 -32.65 26.55
N LYS A 2 -20.90 -33.78 25.85
CA LYS A 2 -19.55 -34.30 25.54
C LYS A 2 -18.94 -33.46 24.41
N ARG A 3 -17.81 -32.79 24.66
CA ARG A 3 -17.02 -32.10 23.62
C ARG A 3 -16.63 -33.12 22.54
N ALA A 4 -16.92 -32.82 21.28
CA ALA A 4 -16.49 -33.64 20.16
C ALA A 4 -14.95 -33.75 20.13
N PRO A 5 -14.38 -34.89 19.71
CA PRO A 5 -12.93 -35.06 19.65
C PRO A 5 -12.31 -34.06 18.66
N ARG A 6 -11.23 -33.37 19.09
CA ARG A 6 -10.48 -32.40 18.26
C ARG A 6 -10.02 -32.95 16.90
N SER A 7 -10.04 -34.26 16.68
CA SER A 7 -9.73 -34.90 15.39
C SER A 7 -10.85 -34.80 14.35
N ARG A 8 -12.13 -34.79 14.77
CA ARG A 8 -13.28 -34.69 13.85
C ARG A 8 -13.43 -33.30 13.26
N GLN A 9 -13.29 -32.27 14.10
CA GLN A 9 -13.28 -30.87 13.66
C GLN A 9 -12.10 -30.54 12.73
N ARG A 10 -10.97 -31.26 12.88
CA ARG A 10 -9.80 -31.17 11.98
C ARG A 10 -10.12 -31.76 10.61
N HIS A 11 -10.70 -32.96 10.54
CA HIS A 11 -11.09 -33.57 9.27
C HIS A 11 -12.12 -32.76 8.50
N ASP A 12 -13.10 -32.16 9.17
CA ASP A 12 -14.12 -31.34 8.52
C ASP A 12 -13.57 -30.01 7.96
N LEU A 13 -12.52 -29.46 8.59
CA LEU A 13 -11.78 -28.33 8.04
C LEU A 13 -10.93 -28.74 6.82
N TYR A 14 -10.23 -29.87 6.87
CA TYR A 14 -9.40 -30.36 5.75
C TYR A 14 -10.22 -30.83 4.54
N ALA A 15 -11.38 -31.47 4.75
CA ALA A 15 -12.21 -32.01 3.68
C ALA A 15 -12.92 -30.93 2.83
N LYS A 16 -13.03 -29.68 3.32
CA LYS A 16 -13.71 -28.59 2.60
C LYS A 16 -12.82 -27.86 1.57
N TYR A 17 -11.51 -28.12 1.55
CA TYR A 17 -10.54 -27.40 0.69
C TYR A 17 -9.90 -28.24 -0.41
N HIS A 18 -10.37 -29.47 -0.62
CA HIS A 18 -9.69 -30.52 -1.39
C HIS A 18 -9.75 -30.40 -2.92
N ASP A 19 -10.08 -29.22 -3.47
CA ASP A 19 -10.51 -29.09 -4.88
C ASP A 19 -9.72 -28.06 -5.71
N TYR A 20 -8.45 -27.80 -5.39
CA TYR A 20 -7.71 -26.72 -6.05
C TYR A 20 -6.23 -26.98 -6.28
N ASP A 21 -5.94 -27.66 -7.39
CA ASP A 21 -4.63 -27.65 -8.03
C ASP A 21 -4.36 -26.27 -8.67
N SER A 22 -3.35 -25.56 -8.19
CA SER A 22 -2.71 -24.46 -8.92
C SER A 22 -1.31 -24.17 -8.38
N GLU A 23 -0.31 -23.99 -9.24
CA GLU A 23 1.13 -23.78 -8.91
C GLU A 23 1.45 -22.58 -7.99
N ILE A 24 0.49 -21.73 -7.61
CA ILE A 24 0.67 -20.69 -6.57
C ILE A 24 0.32 -21.14 -5.16
N SER A 25 -0.37 -22.27 -5.03
CA SER A 25 -0.28 -23.13 -3.86
C SER A 25 1.17 -23.30 -3.39
N ASP A 26 2.09 -23.41 -4.36
CA ASP A 26 3.50 -23.72 -4.15
C ASP A 26 4.37 -22.49 -3.86
N LEU A 27 3.86 -21.27 -4.06
CA LEU A 27 4.52 -20.04 -3.58
C LEU A 27 4.22 -19.75 -2.10
N LEU A 28 3.06 -20.21 -1.65
CA LEU A 28 2.79 -20.47 -0.23
C LEU A 28 3.30 -21.86 0.21
N GLY A 29 4.10 -22.52 -0.66
CA GLY A 29 4.98 -23.69 -0.49
C GLY A 29 4.34 -24.96 0.03
N GLU A 30 3.74 -24.83 1.20
CA GLU A 30 3.16 -25.91 1.96
C GLU A 30 1.70 -25.69 2.30
N CYS A 31 1.17 -24.46 2.25
CA CYS A 31 -0.23 -24.26 2.59
C CYS A 31 -1.19 -24.86 1.57
N GLY A 32 -1.04 -24.53 0.29
CA GLY A 32 -1.89 -25.15 -0.71
C GLY A 32 -1.53 -26.63 -0.90
N ASN A 33 -0.23 -26.98 -0.88
CA ASN A 33 0.25 -28.35 -1.11
C ASN A 33 -0.11 -29.32 0.04
N LYS A 34 -0.32 -28.82 1.26
CA LYS A 34 -0.79 -29.60 2.42
C LYS A 34 -2.27 -29.35 2.77
N GLY A 35 -3.03 -28.64 1.92
CA GLY A 35 -4.44 -28.32 2.16
C GLY A 35 -4.69 -27.49 3.43
N LEU A 36 -3.72 -26.68 3.85
CA LEU A 36 -3.80 -25.82 5.03
C LEU A 36 -4.60 -24.54 4.70
N PRO A 37 -5.38 -24.03 5.67
CA PRO A 37 -6.15 -22.80 5.49
C PRO A 37 -5.23 -21.61 5.20
N LEU A 38 -5.69 -20.71 4.33
CA LEU A 38 -5.02 -19.44 4.00
C LEU A 38 -5.03 -18.48 5.21
N THR A 39 -4.08 -18.69 6.12
CA THR A 39 -3.86 -17.88 7.32
C THR A 39 -2.36 -17.63 7.52
N MET A 40 -2.00 -16.52 8.18
CA MET A 40 -0.60 -16.14 8.37
C MET A 40 0.20 -17.20 9.11
N ARG A 41 -0.36 -17.79 10.17
CA ARG A 41 0.28 -18.89 10.91
C ARG A 41 0.65 -20.08 10.00
N SER A 42 -0.17 -20.41 9.01
CA SER A 42 0.03 -21.61 8.17
C SER A 42 1.29 -21.50 7.30
N VAL A 43 1.73 -20.28 6.97
CA VAL A 43 3.01 -20.02 6.28
C VAL A 43 4.21 -20.55 7.06
N PHE A 44 4.10 -20.64 8.39
CA PHE A 44 5.17 -21.11 9.26
C PHE A 44 5.09 -22.61 9.59
N TYR A 45 4.17 -23.35 8.96
CA TYR A 45 4.09 -24.80 9.10
C TYR A 45 5.40 -25.56 8.72
N PRO A 46 6.20 -25.14 7.71
CA PRO A 46 7.47 -25.81 7.42
C PRO A 46 8.46 -25.75 8.59
N ILE A 47 8.37 -24.70 9.40
CA ILE A 47 9.29 -24.42 10.51
C ILE A 47 8.78 -25.04 11.81
N PHE A 48 7.49 -24.89 12.12
CA PHE A 48 6.92 -25.28 13.41
C PHE A 48 6.07 -26.56 13.37
N GLY A 49 5.76 -27.08 12.17
CA GLY A 49 4.87 -28.21 11.95
C GLY A 49 3.51 -28.01 12.63
N GLU A 50 3.00 -29.07 13.25
CA GLU A 50 1.72 -29.06 13.99
C GLU A 50 1.66 -28.03 15.14
N ARG A 51 2.80 -27.50 15.61
CA ARG A 51 2.83 -26.48 16.67
C ARG A 51 2.22 -25.15 16.22
N VAL A 52 2.09 -24.90 14.91
CA VAL A 52 1.37 -23.74 14.36
C VAL A 52 -0.08 -23.68 14.86
N TRP A 53 -0.68 -24.80 15.25
CA TRP A 53 -2.03 -24.84 15.81
C TRP A 53 -2.11 -24.54 17.31
N GLY A 54 -0.96 -24.31 17.96
CA GLY A 54 -0.85 -23.97 19.37
C GLY A 54 -0.37 -22.54 19.62
N TRP A 55 0.29 -22.32 20.76
CA TRP A 55 0.77 -21.01 21.19
C TRP A 55 1.69 -20.28 20.17
N PRO A 56 2.58 -20.95 19.40
CA PRO A 56 3.41 -20.25 18.41
C PRO A 56 2.57 -19.60 17.30
N GLY A 57 1.53 -20.28 16.82
CA GLY A 57 0.62 -19.72 15.82
C GLY A 57 -0.24 -18.59 16.37
N HIS A 58 -0.62 -18.63 17.65
CA HIS A 58 -1.29 -17.50 18.29
C HIS A 58 -0.39 -16.25 18.33
N VAL A 59 0.89 -16.42 18.65
CA VAL A 59 1.87 -15.31 18.64
C VAL A 59 2.00 -14.74 17.22
N ILE A 60 2.14 -15.59 16.19
CA ILE A 60 2.25 -15.16 14.80
C ILE A 60 1.02 -14.33 14.38
N ASP A 61 -0.19 -14.83 14.64
CA ASP A 61 -1.41 -14.13 14.25
C ASP A 61 -1.58 -12.82 15.04
N ILE A 62 -1.26 -12.79 16.33
CA ILE A 62 -1.29 -11.57 17.14
C ILE A 62 -0.33 -10.53 16.55
N LEU A 63 0.91 -10.91 16.27
CA LEU A 63 1.90 -10.00 15.67
C LEU A 63 1.44 -9.51 14.28
N ALA A 64 0.86 -10.39 13.46
CA ALA A 64 0.34 -10.01 12.15
C ALA A 64 -0.82 -9.00 12.24
N VAL A 65 -1.73 -9.19 13.20
CA VAL A 65 -2.83 -8.26 13.48
C VAL A 65 -2.31 -6.92 13.98
N PHE A 66 -1.41 -6.91 14.97
CA PHE A 66 -0.81 -5.67 15.47
C PHE A 66 -0.05 -4.91 14.37
N ALA A 67 0.79 -5.61 13.60
CA ALA A 67 1.50 -5.03 12.47
C ALA A 67 0.55 -4.35 11.49
N THR A 68 -0.53 -5.05 11.11
CA THR A 68 -1.53 -4.53 10.19
C THR A 68 -2.25 -3.31 10.77
N ILE A 69 -2.62 -3.32 12.06
CA ILE A 69 -3.27 -2.18 12.72
C ILE A 69 -2.38 -0.95 12.70
N PHE A 70 -1.10 -1.09 13.07
CA PHE A 70 -0.16 0.04 13.08
C PHE A 70 0.06 0.58 11.66
N GLY A 71 0.23 -0.32 10.68
CA GLY A 71 0.38 0.07 9.28
C GLY A 71 -0.84 0.85 8.75
N LEU A 72 -2.05 0.36 9.03
CA LEU A 72 -3.29 1.03 8.63
C LEU A 72 -3.47 2.38 9.33
N ALA A 73 -3.16 2.45 10.63
CA ALA A 73 -3.26 3.68 11.42
C ALA A 73 -2.35 4.79 10.89
N THR A 74 -1.09 4.47 10.53
CA THR A 74 -0.16 5.43 9.92
C THR A 74 -0.71 5.98 8.60
N SER A 75 -1.22 5.10 7.73
CA SER A 75 -1.74 5.48 6.42
C SER A 75 -2.98 6.36 6.53
N LEU A 76 -3.90 6.00 7.43
CA LEU A 76 -5.09 6.80 7.74
C LEU A 76 -4.72 8.16 8.33
N GLY A 77 -3.71 8.22 9.20
CA GLY A 77 -3.21 9.46 9.77
C GLY A 77 -2.65 10.42 8.73
N PHE A 78 -1.83 9.93 7.79
CA PHE A 78 -1.33 10.76 6.69
C PHE A 78 -2.46 11.22 5.76
N GLY A 79 -3.37 10.31 5.39
CA GLY A 79 -4.52 10.65 4.56
C GLY A 79 -5.42 11.69 5.22
N ALA A 80 -5.67 11.58 6.53
CA ALA A 80 -6.47 12.53 7.28
C ALA A 80 -5.81 13.91 7.34
N LYS A 81 -4.50 13.99 7.65
CA LYS A 81 -3.76 15.25 7.63
C LYS A 81 -3.77 15.92 6.27
N GLN A 82 -3.58 15.14 5.21
CA GLN A 82 -3.61 15.66 3.84
C GLN A 82 -5.00 16.14 3.45
N ALA A 83 -6.05 15.41 3.82
CA ALA A 83 -7.43 15.80 3.54
C ALA A 83 -7.84 17.06 4.30
N THR A 84 -7.52 17.19 5.60
CA THR A 84 -7.84 18.41 6.35
C THR A 84 -7.07 19.63 5.87
N ALA A 85 -5.81 19.44 5.48
CA ALA A 85 -5.02 20.50 4.86
C ALA A 85 -5.62 20.95 3.52
N GLY A 86 -6.08 20.02 2.69
CA GLY A 86 -6.80 20.33 1.44
C GLY A 86 -8.12 21.07 1.68
N LEU A 87 -8.92 20.63 2.64
CA LEU A 87 -10.17 21.31 3.02
C LEU A 87 -9.91 22.74 3.50
N HIS A 88 -8.84 22.97 4.26
CA HIS A 88 -8.42 24.30 4.66
C HIS A 88 -7.97 25.13 3.46
N PHE A 89 -7.15 24.55 2.57
CA PHE A 89 -6.63 25.21 1.38
C PHE A 89 -7.75 25.67 0.43
N LEU A 90 -8.77 24.84 0.21
CA LEU A 90 -9.85 25.10 -0.75
C LEU A 90 -11.02 25.91 -0.16
N PHE A 91 -11.41 25.59 1.08
CA PHE A 91 -12.66 26.08 1.67
C PHE A 91 -12.45 26.90 2.95
N GLY A 92 -11.21 27.06 3.41
CA GLY A 92 -10.90 27.77 4.66
C GLY A 92 -11.40 27.06 5.93
N ILE A 93 -11.71 25.76 5.85
CA ILE A 93 -12.13 24.95 7.01
C ILE A 93 -10.93 24.78 7.95
N ASP A 94 -11.11 24.99 9.24
CA ASP A 94 -10.04 24.87 10.25
C ASP A 94 -9.27 23.54 10.16
N ASN A 95 -7.93 23.61 10.08
CA ASN A 95 -7.03 22.46 10.03
C ASN A 95 -6.59 22.01 11.44
N GLY A 96 -7.50 22.05 12.41
CA GLY A 96 -7.26 21.62 13.77
C GLY A 96 -7.41 20.11 13.98
N ILE A 97 -6.95 19.65 15.16
CA ILE A 97 -7.08 18.25 15.59
C ILE A 97 -8.56 17.81 15.58
N THR A 98 -9.48 18.70 15.95
CA THR A 98 -10.93 18.42 15.95
C THR A 98 -11.43 18.05 14.56
N THR A 99 -11.10 18.84 13.53
CA THR A 99 -11.49 18.56 12.14
C THR A 99 -10.92 17.23 11.67
N MET A 100 -9.66 16.94 11.99
CA MET A 100 -9.02 15.68 11.64
C MET A 100 -9.71 14.47 12.31
N LEU A 101 -10.05 14.57 13.59
CA LEU A 101 -10.76 13.49 14.30
C LEU A 101 -12.17 13.27 13.73
N VAL A 102 -12.91 14.35 13.44
CA VAL A 102 -14.24 14.26 12.81
C VAL A 102 -14.14 13.61 11.44
N LEU A 103 -13.17 14.01 10.61
CA LEU A 103 -12.94 13.43 9.29
C LEU A 103 -12.61 11.93 9.37
N ILE A 104 -11.73 11.53 10.30
CA ILE A 104 -11.40 10.12 10.54
C ILE A 104 -12.65 9.33 10.95
N LEU A 105 -13.49 9.87 11.85
CA LEU A 105 -14.73 9.21 12.26
C LEU A 105 -15.70 9.01 11.09
N ILE A 106 -15.85 10.03 10.24
CA ILE A 106 -16.71 9.95 9.04
C ILE A 106 -16.19 8.89 8.06
N ILE A 107 -14.90 8.93 7.71
CA ILE A 107 -14.29 7.97 6.78
C ILE A 107 -14.39 6.54 7.34
N THR A 108 -14.14 6.36 8.64
CA THR A 108 -14.25 5.07 9.31
C THR A 108 -15.68 4.54 9.33
N ALA A 109 -16.66 5.41 9.56
CA ALA A 109 -18.08 5.05 9.50
C ALA A 109 -18.48 4.61 8.08
N ILE A 110 -18.09 5.37 7.05
CA ILE A 110 -18.34 5.02 5.64
C ILE A 110 -17.69 3.68 5.29
N ALA A 111 -16.43 3.48 5.67
CA ALA A 111 -15.71 2.24 5.44
C ALA A 111 -16.38 1.05 6.14
N THR A 112 -16.81 1.23 7.40
CA THR A 112 -17.51 0.19 8.17
C THR A 112 -18.86 -0.17 7.52
N ILE A 113 -19.65 0.84 7.13
CA ILE A 113 -20.92 0.63 6.43
C ILE A 113 -20.68 -0.11 5.10
N SER A 114 -19.65 0.26 4.34
CA SER A 114 -19.29 -0.40 3.08
C SER A 114 -18.93 -1.88 3.26
N VAL A 115 -18.18 -2.20 4.33
CA VAL A 115 -17.83 -3.58 4.67
C VAL A 115 -19.07 -4.38 5.09
N VAL A 116 -19.93 -3.81 5.94
CA VAL A 116 -21.16 -4.45 6.42
C VAL A 116 -22.18 -4.65 5.30
N ALA A 117 -22.29 -3.70 4.36
CA ALA A 117 -23.17 -3.79 3.19
C ALA A 117 -22.72 -4.87 2.17
N GLY A 118 -21.51 -5.42 2.33
CA GLY A 118 -20.98 -6.51 1.53
C GLY A 118 -19.66 -6.13 0.86
N VAL A 119 -18.59 -6.80 1.30
CA VAL A 119 -17.21 -6.62 0.82
C VAL A 119 -17.10 -6.72 -0.71
N GLU A 120 -17.88 -7.60 -1.34
CA GLU A 120 -17.79 -7.85 -2.79
C GLU A 120 -18.28 -6.68 -3.66
N LYS A 121 -19.24 -5.89 -3.17
CA LYS A 121 -19.83 -4.77 -3.93
C LYS A 121 -19.31 -3.42 -3.45
N GLY A 122 -19.32 -3.17 -2.14
CA GLY A 122 -18.96 -1.88 -1.55
C GLY A 122 -17.48 -1.55 -1.74
N VAL A 123 -16.59 -2.45 -1.31
CA VAL A 123 -15.14 -2.25 -1.42
C VAL A 123 -14.71 -2.19 -2.89
N LYS A 124 -15.32 -3.01 -3.75
CA LYS A 124 -15.03 -3.01 -5.20
C LYS A 124 -15.38 -1.68 -5.84
N LEU A 125 -16.56 -1.11 -5.56
CA LEU A 125 -16.97 0.18 -6.12
C LEU A 125 -16.04 1.31 -5.67
N LEU A 126 -15.76 1.40 -4.37
CA LEU A 126 -14.87 2.43 -3.82
C LEU A 126 -13.45 2.29 -4.38
N SER A 127 -12.94 1.06 -4.51
CA SER A 127 -11.63 0.78 -5.10
C SER A 127 -11.58 1.17 -6.58
N GLN A 128 -12.60 0.84 -7.37
CA GLN A 128 -12.68 1.23 -8.79
C GLN A 128 -12.77 2.75 -8.97
N ALA A 129 -13.59 3.43 -8.16
CA ALA A 129 -13.67 4.89 -8.17
C ALA A 129 -12.32 5.53 -7.82
N ASN A 130 -11.64 5.04 -6.77
CA ASN A 130 -10.30 5.51 -6.41
C ASN A 130 -9.28 5.31 -7.52
N MET A 131 -9.27 4.13 -8.17
CA MET A 131 -8.36 3.85 -9.29
C MET A 131 -8.63 4.77 -10.48
N MET A 132 -9.91 5.04 -10.79
CA MET A 132 -10.28 5.96 -11.86
C MET A 132 -9.85 7.40 -11.55
N LEU A 133 -10.06 7.87 -10.33
CA LEU A 133 -9.62 9.20 -9.88
C LEU A 133 -8.10 9.34 -9.90
N ALA A 134 -7.37 8.36 -9.38
CA ALA A 134 -5.92 8.35 -9.39
C ALA A 134 -5.36 8.36 -10.83
N PHE A 135 -5.94 7.55 -11.72
CA PHE A 135 -5.55 7.54 -13.12
C PHE A 135 -5.87 8.87 -13.82
N ALA A 136 -7.05 9.44 -13.57
CA ALA A 136 -7.44 10.73 -14.11
C ALA A 136 -6.52 11.86 -13.64
N LEU A 137 -6.17 11.89 -12.34
CA LEU A 137 -5.23 12.86 -11.79
C LEU A 137 -3.84 12.71 -12.42
N LEU A 138 -3.32 11.48 -12.51
CA LEU A 138 -2.04 11.22 -13.14
C LEU A 138 -2.02 11.68 -14.60
N LEU A 139 -3.06 11.34 -15.36
CA LEU A 139 -3.19 11.74 -16.76
C LEU A 139 -3.29 13.26 -16.89
N PHE A 140 -4.07 13.91 -16.02
CA PHE A 140 -4.16 15.36 -15.96
C PHE A 140 -2.78 16.00 -15.73
N VAL A 141 -2.01 15.56 -14.72
CA VAL A 141 -0.66 16.11 -14.45
C VAL A 141 0.28 15.89 -15.64
N ILE A 142 0.22 14.72 -16.30
CA ILE A 142 1.04 14.45 -17.49
C ILE A 142 0.72 15.42 -18.63
N LEU A 143 -0.56 15.73 -18.85
CA LEU A 143 -1.02 16.58 -19.95
C LEU A 143 -0.90 18.07 -19.66
N ALA A 144 -1.15 18.48 -18.41
CA ALA A 144 -1.18 19.88 -17.98
C ALA A 144 0.18 20.37 -17.47
N GLY A 145 1.03 19.48 -16.96
CA GLY A 145 2.39 19.76 -16.51
C GLY A 145 3.41 19.73 -17.66
N PRO A 146 4.72 19.66 -17.34
CA PRO A 146 5.78 19.63 -18.35
C PRO A 146 5.88 18.24 -19.01
N THR A 147 4.93 17.91 -19.89
CA THR A 147 4.74 16.57 -20.50
C THR A 147 6.04 15.95 -21.02
N TRP A 148 6.84 16.73 -21.76
CA TRP A 148 8.09 16.23 -22.33
C TRP A 148 9.13 15.87 -21.25
N GLN A 149 9.21 16.67 -20.18
CA GLN A 149 10.09 16.38 -19.06
C GLN A 149 9.62 15.16 -18.27
N ILE A 150 8.31 14.95 -18.14
CA ILE A 150 7.75 13.77 -17.48
C ILE A 150 8.06 12.51 -18.29
N ILE A 151 7.82 12.52 -19.60
CA ILE A 151 8.08 11.36 -20.47
C ILE A 151 9.56 11.01 -20.50
N SER A 152 10.44 11.99 -20.75
CA SER A 152 11.89 11.76 -20.78
C SER A 152 12.44 11.41 -19.39
N GLY A 153 11.93 12.07 -18.35
CA GLY A 153 12.26 11.82 -16.95
C GLY A 153 11.89 10.41 -16.50
N PHE A 154 10.82 9.81 -17.03
CA PHE A 154 10.43 8.44 -16.68
C PHE A 154 11.53 7.44 -17.03
N PHE A 155 12.06 7.50 -18.25
CA PHE A 155 13.17 6.64 -18.68
C PHE A 155 14.47 6.99 -17.95
N GLY A 156 14.74 8.28 -17.72
CA GLY A 156 15.88 8.73 -16.94
C GLY A 156 15.88 8.20 -15.51
N ASN A 157 14.73 8.26 -14.84
CA ASN A 157 14.52 7.78 -13.48
C ASN A 157 14.59 6.26 -13.38
N LEU A 158 14.13 5.51 -14.40
CA LEU A 158 14.37 4.07 -14.47
C LEU A 158 15.86 3.74 -14.56
N GLY A 159 16.61 4.48 -15.39
CA GLY A 159 18.06 4.32 -15.49
C GLY A 159 18.79 4.66 -14.19
N ALA A 160 18.37 5.73 -13.52
CA ALA A 160 18.89 6.11 -12.20
C ALA A 160 18.55 5.05 -11.14
N TYR A 161 17.31 4.56 -11.10
CA TYR A 161 16.89 3.50 -10.19
C TYR A 161 17.76 2.24 -10.37
N ALA A 162 17.98 1.79 -11.61
CA ALA A 162 18.84 0.63 -11.88
C ALA A 162 20.30 0.85 -11.45
N ARG A 163 20.84 2.07 -11.66
CA ARG A 163 22.20 2.44 -11.25
C ARG A 163 22.35 2.47 -9.73
N ASP A 164 21.41 3.11 -9.05
CA ASP A 164 21.52 3.48 -7.64
C ASP A 164 20.91 2.43 -6.71
N LEU A 165 20.23 1.41 -7.26
CA LEU A 165 19.62 0.33 -6.48
C LEU A 165 20.63 -0.34 -5.52
N ILE A 166 21.79 -0.76 -6.02
CA ILE A 166 22.78 -1.47 -5.21
C ILE A 166 23.39 -0.55 -4.14
N PRO A 167 23.93 0.65 -4.49
CA PRO A 167 24.44 1.59 -3.49
C PRO A 167 23.41 1.98 -2.43
N LEU A 168 22.17 2.27 -2.84
CA LEU A 168 21.11 2.68 -1.93
C LEU A 168 20.50 1.50 -1.14
N SER A 169 20.81 0.25 -1.49
CA SER A 169 20.43 -0.92 -0.71
C SER A 169 21.46 -1.29 0.37
N ASN A 170 22.71 -0.81 0.26
CA ASN A 170 23.74 -1.09 1.25
C ASN A 170 23.45 -0.35 2.57
N PRO A 171 23.30 -1.04 3.71
CA PRO A 171 23.06 -0.36 4.99
C PRO A 171 24.34 0.18 5.64
N PHE A 172 25.52 -0.19 5.14
CA PHE A 172 26.82 0.14 5.74
C PHE A 172 27.63 1.11 4.88
N GLY A 173 28.48 1.92 5.53
CA GLY A 173 29.44 2.80 4.85
C GLY A 173 28.80 3.95 4.06
N ARG A 174 27.57 4.33 4.42
CA ARG A 174 26.83 5.43 3.78
C ARG A 174 27.06 6.75 4.48
N THR A 175 27.10 7.83 3.70
CA THR A 175 27.29 9.20 4.21
C THR A 175 25.98 9.95 4.44
N ASP A 176 24.85 9.39 4.02
CA ASP A 176 23.52 10.01 4.07
C ASP A 176 22.66 9.46 5.23
N ASP A 177 23.26 9.25 6.40
CA ASP A 177 22.58 8.62 7.54
C ASP A 177 21.26 9.31 7.94
N ASN A 178 21.20 10.65 7.86
CA ASN A 178 19.96 11.39 8.12
C ASN A 178 18.84 11.01 7.14
N PHE A 179 19.16 10.86 5.86
CA PHE A 179 18.18 10.45 4.85
C PHE A 179 17.79 8.98 5.03
N ARG A 180 18.77 8.11 5.25
CA ARG A 180 18.55 6.68 5.47
C ARG A 180 17.68 6.43 6.70
N GLN A 181 17.93 7.10 7.83
CA GLN A 181 17.15 6.94 9.04
C GLN A 181 15.78 7.63 8.95
N GLY A 182 15.72 8.85 8.41
CA GLY A 182 14.49 9.63 8.33
C GLY A 182 13.48 9.11 7.31
N TRP A 183 13.95 8.55 6.19
CA TRP A 183 13.09 8.10 5.09
C TRP A 183 13.16 6.59 4.87
N THR A 184 14.35 6.05 4.64
CA THR A 184 14.50 4.65 4.22
C THR A 184 14.02 3.70 5.32
N ALA A 185 14.49 3.89 6.56
CA ALA A 185 14.09 3.06 7.70
C ALA A 185 12.59 3.20 8.02
N PHE A 186 12.04 4.40 7.89
CA PHE A 186 10.60 4.65 8.05
C PHE A 186 9.77 3.83 7.05
N TYR A 187 10.09 3.92 5.75
CA TYR A 187 9.37 3.16 4.73
C TYR A 187 9.55 1.64 4.90
N TRP A 188 10.75 1.17 5.26
CA TRP A 188 10.94 -0.26 5.57
C TRP A 188 10.04 -0.73 6.71
N ALA A 189 10.00 0.00 7.83
CA ALA A 189 9.13 -0.34 8.96
C ALA A 189 7.65 -0.30 8.55
N TRP A 190 7.24 0.70 7.79
CA TRP A 190 5.87 0.84 7.30
C TRP A 190 5.48 -0.32 6.36
N TRP A 191 6.29 -0.65 5.36
CA TRP A 191 6.00 -1.75 4.44
C TRP A 191 6.00 -3.12 5.14
N ILE A 192 6.91 -3.35 6.09
CA ILE A 192 6.92 -4.58 6.89
C ILE A 192 5.63 -4.70 7.70
N SER A 193 5.15 -3.60 8.29
CA SER A 193 3.89 -3.59 9.05
C SER A 193 2.67 -3.94 8.18
N TRP A 194 2.70 -3.58 6.89
CA TRP A 194 1.66 -3.91 5.91
C TRP A 194 1.77 -5.30 5.30
N SER A 195 2.94 -5.93 5.38
CA SER A 195 3.22 -7.19 4.67
C SER A 195 2.24 -8.33 4.97
N PRO A 196 1.71 -8.53 6.19
CA PRO A 196 0.74 -9.61 6.44
C PRO A 196 -0.57 -9.42 5.67
N PHE A 197 -1.09 -8.19 5.64
CA PHE A 197 -2.31 -7.86 4.93
C PHE A 197 -2.12 -7.94 3.41
N VAL A 198 -1.06 -7.31 2.90
CA VAL A 198 -0.77 -7.26 1.46
C VAL A 198 -0.44 -8.64 0.92
N GLY A 199 0.38 -9.42 1.63
CA GLY A 199 0.74 -10.78 1.25
C GLY A 199 -0.48 -11.69 1.13
N MET A 200 -1.39 -11.63 2.11
CA MET A 200 -2.65 -12.38 2.08
C MET A 200 -3.58 -11.95 0.93
N PHE A 201 -3.66 -10.64 0.66
CA PHE A 201 -4.47 -10.11 -0.44
C PHE A 201 -3.92 -10.57 -1.80
N ILE A 202 -2.63 -10.37 -2.02
CA ILE A 202 -1.92 -10.72 -3.25
C ILE A 202 -2.01 -12.24 -3.50
N ALA A 203 -1.85 -13.07 -2.47
CA ALA A 203 -2.00 -14.51 -2.59
C ALA A 203 -3.41 -14.92 -3.07
N ARG A 204 -4.47 -14.25 -2.57
CA ARG A 204 -5.85 -14.55 -2.97
C ARG A 204 -6.15 -14.19 -4.42
N VAL A 205 -5.68 -13.03 -4.88
CA VAL A 205 -5.94 -12.56 -6.26
C VAL A 205 -5.05 -13.23 -7.29
N SER A 206 -3.96 -13.88 -6.87
CA SER A 206 -3.01 -14.54 -7.76
C SER A 206 -3.31 -16.02 -7.99
N ARG A 207 -4.49 -16.52 -7.60
CA ARG A 207 -4.88 -17.91 -7.81
C ARG A 207 -4.78 -18.32 -9.28
N GLY A 208 -4.11 -19.45 -9.56
CA GLY A 208 -3.99 -19.97 -10.93
C GLY A 208 -2.88 -19.36 -11.79
N ARG A 209 -2.01 -18.50 -11.23
CA ARG A 209 -0.79 -18.04 -11.92
C ARG A 209 0.40 -18.94 -11.61
N THR A 210 1.44 -18.89 -12.43
CA THR A 210 2.71 -19.54 -12.11
C THR A 210 3.54 -18.68 -11.15
N VAL A 211 4.53 -19.30 -10.48
CA VAL A 211 5.46 -18.57 -9.60
C VAL A 211 6.19 -17.43 -10.32
N ARG A 212 6.59 -17.67 -11.57
CA ARG A 212 7.30 -16.68 -12.39
C ARG A 212 6.39 -15.51 -12.75
N GLU A 213 5.16 -15.79 -13.18
CA GLU A 213 4.17 -14.76 -13.50
C GLU A 213 3.87 -13.89 -12.28
N PHE A 214 3.68 -14.53 -11.12
CA PHE A 214 3.45 -13.86 -9.85
C PHE A 214 4.59 -12.89 -9.50
N LEU A 215 5.82 -13.39 -9.44
CA LEU A 215 6.97 -12.58 -9.03
C LEU A 215 7.19 -11.42 -10.01
N THR A 216 7.06 -11.68 -11.30
CA THR A 216 7.22 -10.64 -12.33
C THR A 216 6.14 -9.58 -12.21
N ALA A 217 4.87 -9.96 -12.07
CA ALA A 217 3.76 -9.02 -11.98
C ALA A 217 3.83 -8.18 -10.70
N VAL A 218 4.09 -8.81 -9.55
CA VAL A 218 4.12 -8.15 -8.23
C VAL A 218 5.33 -7.22 -8.09
N LEU A 219 6.47 -7.52 -8.73
CA LEU A 219 7.67 -6.69 -8.63
C LEU A 219 7.72 -5.59 -9.70
N ILE A 220 7.34 -5.89 -10.94
CA ILE A 220 7.55 -4.97 -12.06
C ILE A 220 6.41 -3.95 -12.18
N VAL A 221 5.15 -4.40 -12.11
CA VAL A 221 4.00 -3.50 -12.37
C VAL A 221 3.91 -2.37 -11.34
N PRO A 222 3.96 -2.63 -10.01
CA PRO A 222 3.91 -1.55 -9.01
C PRO A 222 5.12 -0.62 -9.06
N SER A 223 6.31 -1.16 -9.36
CA SER A 223 7.53 -0.37 -9.51
C SER A 223 7.44 0.62 -10.67
N LEU A 224 6.96 0.19 -11.84
CA LEU A 224 6.78 1.06 -13.00
C LEU A 224 5.74 2.16 -12.73
N ILE A 225 4.61 1.80 -12.11
CA ILE A 225 3.58 2.78 -11.73
C ILE A 225 4.14 3.78 -10.72
N SER A 226 4.92 3.33 -9.74
CA SER A 226 5.54 4.20 -8.73
C SER A 226 6.54 5.16 -9.36
N VAL A 227 7.39 4.68 -10.28
CA VAL A 227 8.34 5.55 -11.01
C VAL A 227 7.57 6.57 -11.85
N LEU A 228 6.52 6.17 -12.55
CA LEU A 228 5.70 7.10 -13.33
C LEU A 228 5.02 8.15 -12.44
N TRP A 229 4.42 7.73 -11.33
CA TRP A 229 3.74 8.62 -10.39
C TRP A 229 4.71 9.62 -9.77
N MET A 230 5.86 9.17 -9.27
CA MET A 230 6.91 10.03 -8.72
C MET A 230 7.50 10.98 -9.76
N THR A 231 7.66 10.52 -11.01
CA THR A 231 8.15 11.36 -12.11
C THR A 231 7.13 12.42 -12.47
N ALA A 232 5.85 12.08 -12.59
CA ALA A 232 4.80 13.03 -12.95
C ALA A 232 4.58 14.08 -11.86
N LEU A 233 4.31 13.66 -10.62
CA LEU A 233 4.00 14.61 -9.55
C LEU A 233 5.28 15.30 -9.01
N GLY A 234 6.31 14.52 -8.69
CA GLY A 234 7.56 15.03 -8.14
C GLY A 234 8.39 15.80 -9.16
N GLY A 235 8.44 15.33 -10.41
CA GLY A 235 9.12 16.04 -11.49
C GLY A 235 8.46 17.37 -11.83
N THR A 236 7.13 17.44 -11.80
CA THR A 236 6.38 18.71 -11.97
C THR A 236 6.71 19.69 -10.84
N ALA A 237 6.63 19.25 -9.58
CA ALA A 237 7.02 20.06 -8.42
C ALA A 237 8.46 20.59 -8.51
N ILE A 238 9.41 19.75 -8.96
CA ILE A 238 10.81 20.15 -9.15
C ILE A 238 10.92 21.16 -10.29
N SER A 239 10.22 20.96 -11.41
CA SER A 239 10.20 21.90 -12.53
C SER A 239 9.71 23.27 -12.09
N GLU A 240 8.60 23.34 -11.36
CA GLU A 240 8.06 24.59 -10.80
C GLU A 240 9.07 25.28 -9.88
N TYR A 241 9.72 24.52 -8.99
CA TYR A 241 10.77 25.03 -8.12
C TYR A 241 11.94 25.63 -8.90
N THR A 242 12.43 24.91 -9.92
CA THR A 242 13.53 25.39 -10.76
C THR A 242 13.14 26.58 -11.64
N ALA A 243 11.85 26.74 -11.95
CA ALA A 243 11.29 27.90 -12.63
C ALA A 243 11.09 29.11 -11.69
N GLY A 244 11.35 28.96 -10.38
CA GLY A 244 11.33 30.04 -9.39
C GLY A 244 10.15 30.00 -8.42
N PHE A 245 9.20 29.07 -8.57
CA PHE A 245 8.08 28.94 -7.65
C PHE A 245 8.48 28.17 -6.39
N ARG A 246 8.57 28.86 -5.25
CA ARG A 246 8.99 28.26 -3.98
C ARG A 246 7.86 27.67 -3.13
N GLY A 247 6.59 27.85 -3.53
CA GLY A 247 5.43 27.44 -2.72
C GLY A 247 5.48 25.97 -2.33
N VAL A 248 5.83 25.06 -3.25
CA VAL A 248 5.98 23.63 -2.94
C VAL A 248 7.12 23.33 -1.95
N ALA A 249 8.21 24.09 -2.01
CA ALA A 249 9.36 23.89 -1.12
C ALA A 249 9.03 24.36 0.30
N ASP A 250 8.41 25.54 0.40
CA ASP A 250 8.20 26.26 1.66
C ASP A 250 6.89 25.82 2.37
N ALA A 251 5.97 25.15 1.66
CA ALA A 251 4.74 24.62 2.25
C ALA A 251 4.96 23.42 3.19
N ALA A 252 4.02 23.25 4.12
CA ALA A 252 3.92 22.05 4.95
C ALA A 252 3.75 20.80 4.07
N LEU A 253 4.21 19.64 4.56
CA LEU A 253 4.28 18.39 3.78
C LEU A 253 2.91 18.01 3.18
N GLU A 254 1.87 18.12 3.98
CA GLU A 254 0.48 17.85 3.62
C GLU A 254 -0.11 18.81 2.57
N LEU A 255 0.48 20.00 2.39
CA LEU A 255 0.04 21.00 1.42
C LEU A 255 0.79 20.95 0.09
N LYS A 256 1.96 20.29 0.02
CA LYS A 256 2.84 20.31 -1.17
C LYS A 256 2.14 19.84 -2.45
N LEU A 257 1.25 18.86 -2.35
CA LEU A 257 0.45 18.39 -3.49
C LEU A 257 -0.45 19.51 -4.03
N PHE A 258 -1.16 20.20 -3.14
CA PHE A 258 -2.11 21.26 -3.49
C PHE A 258 -1.40 22.49 -4.05
N GLU A 259 -0.24 22.85 -3.48
CA GLU A 259 0.61 23.95 -3.98
C GLU A 259 1.17 23.68 -5.38
N MET A 260 1.57 22.44 -5.66
CA MET A 260 2.00 22.04 -7.00
C MET A 260 0.83 22.10 -7.98
N LEU A 261 -0.32 21.51 -7.62
CA LEU A 261 -1.51 21.55 -8.46
C LEU A 261 -2.03 22.97 -8.70
N ALA A 262 -1.81 23.91 -7.77
CA ALA A 262 -2.18 25.32 -7.91
C ALA A 262 -1.45 26.04 -9.07
N GLN A 263 -0.30 25.53 -9.51
CA GLN A 263 0.42 26.05 -10.66
C GLN A 263 -0.08 25.50 -12.00
N LEU A 264 -0.94 24.47 -11.98
CA LEU A 264 -1.51 23.86 -13.17
C LEU A 264 -2.88 24.49 -13.52
N PRO A 265 -3.30 24.46 -14.81
CA PRO A 265 -4.64 24.88 -15.20
C PRO A 265 -5.70 24.01 -14.52
N LEU A 266 -6.90 24.55 -14.27
CA LEU A 266 -8.00 23.84 -13.59
C LEU A 266 -7.70 23.41 -12.14
N HIS A 267 -6.76 24.07 -11.46
CA HIS A 267 -6.43 23.77 -10.06
C HIS A 267 -7.63 23.73 -9.12
N GLN A 268 -8.68 24.55 -9.35
CA GLN A 268 -9.90 24.53 -8.54
C GLN A 268 -10.64 23.19 -8.54
N ILE A 269 -10.38 22.33 -9.54
CA ILE A 269 -10.98 21.00 -9.68
C ILE A 269 -9.98 19.91 -9.30
N SER A 270 -8.70 20.10 -9.62
CA SER A 270 -7.67 19.09 -9.40
C SER A 270 -7.06 19.10 -8.00
N SER A 271 -7.01 20.27 -7.35
CA SER A 271 -6.53 20.47 -5.99
C SER A 271 -7.58 20.08 -4.98
#